data_AF-A0A258E8H3-F1
#
_entry.id   AF-A0A258E8H3-F1
#
_cell.length_a   1.000
_cell.length_b   1.000
_cell.length_c   1.000
_cell.angle_alpha   90.00
_cell.angle_beta   90.00
_cell.angle_gamma   90.00
#
_symmetry.space_group_name_H-M   'P 1'
#
loop_
_entity.id
_entity.type
_entity.pdbx_description
1 polymer ?
#
loop_
_entity_poly.entity_id
_entity_poly.type
_entity_poly.pdbx_seq_one_letter_code
_entity_poly.pdbx_strand_id
1 'polypeptide(L)'
;DGSFSIDMGDATWLESWQGVAADGCGAPVAPHDGSGNYTYEFGGGTLKLIGQGAHVALPKAINGAELSTAGIAVPNDVTYQVASLTETNGVKRMELHIEVGPGIWWSFKLISE
;
A
#
# COMPACT_ATOMS: atom_id res chain seq x y z
N ASP A 1 -10.47 10.29 11.85
CA ASP A 1 -10.38 9.63 13.19
C ASP A 1 -9.21 8.66 13.29
N GLY A 2 -8.35 8.57 12.27
CA GLY A 2 -7.21 7.65 12.26
C GLY A 2 -7.55 6.26 11.72
N SER A 3 -8.81 5.98 11.34
CA SER A 3 -9.19 4.75 10.65
C SER A 3 -8.67 4.72 9.21
N PHE A 4 -8.33 3.52 8.73
CA PHE A 4 -7.93 3.28 7.35
C PHE A 4 -8.69 2.06 6.81
N SER A 5 -9.09 2.10 5.55
CA SER A 5 -9.74 0.98 4.86
C SER A 5 -9.19 0.84 3.45
N ILE A 6 -9.23 -0.39 2.94
CA ILE A 6 -8.85 -0.73 1.58
C ILE A 6 -10.06 -1.39 0.95
N ASP A 7 -10.52 -0.83 -0.16
CA ASP A 7 -11.57 -1.43 -0.97
C ASP A 7 -10.97 -1.84 -2.32
N MET A 8 -11.04 -3.13 -2.62
CA MET A 8 -10.56 -3.73 -3.87
C MET A 8 -11.70 -4.25 -4.74
N GLY A 9 -12.95 -4.11 -4.31
CA GLY A 9 -14.10 -4.76 -4.95
C GLY A 9 -13.95 -6.29 -5.02
N ASP A 10 -14.59 -6.89 -6.02
CA ASP A 10 -14.66 -8.35 -6.17
C ASP A 10 -13.40 -8.99 -6.76
N ALA A 11 -12.53 -8.21 -7.41
CA ALA A 11 -11.36 -8.73 -8.09
C ALA A 11 -10.19 -7.73 -8.10
N THR A 12 -9.00 -8.27 -7.88
CA THR A 12 -7.73 -7.55 -7.98
C THR A 12 -6.73 -8.35 -8.81
N TRP A 13 -5.62 -7.73 -9.19
CA TRP A 13 -4.49 -8.45 -9.78
C TRP A 13 -3.73 -9.17 -8.68
N LEU A 14 -3.63 -10.49 -8.79
CA LEU A 14 -2.90 -11.35 -7.87
C LEU A 14 -1.66 -11.88 -8.56
N GLU A 15 -0.58 -11.96 -7.80
CA GLU A 15 0.67 -12.61 -8.22
C GLU A 15 0.91 -13.87 -7.36
N SER A 16 1.69 -14.80 -7.88
CA SER A 16 1.99 -16.09 -7.23
C SER A 16 2.54 -15.98 -5.80
N TRP A 17 3.22 -14.87 -5.45
CA TRP A 17 3.69 -14.61 -4.08
C TRP A 17 2.53 -14.48 -3.06
N GLN A 18 1.32 -14.18 -3.52
CA GLN A 18 0.10 -14.11 -2.72
C GLN A 18 -0.58 -15.48 -2.55
N GLY A 19 0.00 -16.56 -3.10
CA GLY A 19 -0.51 -17.92 -2.96
C GLY A 19 -1.45 -18.39 -4.08
N VAL A 20 -1.61 -17.61 -5.16
CA VAL A 20 -2.32 -18.05 -6.37
C VAL A 20 -1.42 -18.91 -7.27
N ALA A 21 -2.01 -19.84 -8.02
CA ALA A 21 -1.25 -20.78 -8.85
C ALA A 21 -0.56 -20.12 -10.05
N ALA A 22 -1.12 -19.01 -10.55
CA ALA A 22 -0.57 -18.21 -11.64
C ALA A 22 -1.03 -16.76 -11.48
N ASP A 23 -0.23 -15.82 -11.98
CA ASP A 23 -0.56 -14.40 -11.94
C ASP A 23 -1.82 -14.12 -12.78
N GLY A 24 -2.73 -13.32 -12.24
CA GLY A 24 -3.98 -13.02 -12.90
C GLY A 24 -5.02 -12.35 -12.00
N CYS A 25 -6.17 -12.01 -12.60
CA CYS A 25 -7.29 -11.47 -11.85
C CYS A 25 -7.91 -12.53 -10.94
N GLY A 26 -8.22 -12.17 -9.69
CA GLY A 26 -8.92 -13.04 -8.75
C GLY A 26 -9.42 -12.28 -7.52
N ALA A 27 -10.13 -12.99 -6.64
CA ALA A 27 -10.62 -12.42 -5.39
C ALA A 27 -9.43 -12.01 -4.49
N PRO A 28 -9.45 -10.83 -3.84
CA PRO A 28 -8.39 -10.39 -2.94
C PRO A 28 -8.02 -11.45 -1.88
N VAL A 29 -6.73 -11.54 -1.54
CA VAL A 29 -6.19 -12.57 -0.64
C VAL A 29 -5.57 -11.97 0.61
N ALA A 30 -5.97 -12.48 1.79
CA ALA A 30 -5.41 -12.11 3.09
C ALA A 30 -3.87 -12.28 3.13
N PRO A 31 -3.12 -11.40 3.80
CA PRO A 31 -3.61 -10.28 4.63
C PRO A 31 -3.89 -8.99 3.85
N HIS A 32 -3.71 -8.99 2.52
CA HIS A 32 -3.84 -7.80 1.66
C HIS A 32 -5.23 -7.71 1.01
N ASP A 33 -6.26 -8.31 1.60
CA ASP A 33 -7.63 -8.35 1.08
C ASP A 33 -8.54 -7.24 1.63
N GLY A 34 -7.99 -6.36 2.47
CA GLY A 34 -8.74 -5.25 3.05
C GLY A 34 -9.66 -5.66 4.21
N SER A 35 -9.67 -6.94 4.61
CA SER A 35 -10.51 -7.44 5.72
C SER A 35 -9.95 -7.14 7.11
N GLY A 36 -8.71 -6.64 7.19
CA GLY A 36 -8.04 -6.33 8.45
C GLY A 36 -8.57 -5.06 9.12
N ASN A 37 -8.16 -4.87 10.38
CA ASN A 37 -8.37 -3.61 11.08
C ASN A 37 -7.15 -2.72 10.89
N TYR A 38 -7.33 -1.58 10.24
CA TYR A 38 -6.22 -0.68 9.91
C TYR A 38 -6.41 0.71 10.50
N THR A 39 -5.30 1.31 10.88
CA THR A 39 -5.23 2.72 11.25
C THR A 39 -4.09 3.41 10.52
N TYR A 40 -4.10 4.75 10.51
CA TYR A 40 -3.00 5.53 9.95
C TYR A 40 -2.53 6.63 10.91
N GLU A 41 -1.24 6.92 10.85
CA GLU A 41 -0.62 8.10 11.46
C GLU A 41 -0.03 8.96 10.34
N PHE A 42 -0.42 10.23 10.28
CA PHE A 42 0.07 11.17 9.27
C PHE A 42 0.87 12.29 9.90
N GLY A 43 2.13 12.40 9.50
CA GLY A 43 3.10 13.37 10.03
C GLY A 43 3.45 14.51 9.07
N GLY A 44 2.65 14.77 8.03
CA GLY A 44 2.95 15.78 7.01
C GLY A 44 3.96 15.32 5.96
N GLY A 45 5.09 14.77 6.39
CA GLY A 45 6.13 14.19 5.51
C GLY A 45 6.10 12.66 5.41
N THR A 46 5.28 11.99 6.24
CA THR A 46 5.14 10.54 6.25
C THR A 46 3.69 10.12 6.45
N LEU A 47 3.35 8.98 5.86
CA LEU A 47 2.11 8.25 6.08
C LEU A 47 2.47 6.86 6.60
N LYS A 48 2.20 6.60 7.88
CA LYS A 48 2.33 5.28 8.47
C LYS A 48 0.98 4.59 8.46
N LEU A 49 0.93 3.37 7.94
CA LEU A 49 -0.24 2.50 8.02
C LEU A 49 0.04 1.37 9.00
N ILE A 50 -0.90 1.11 9.89
CA ILE A 50 -0.77 0.13 10.97
C ILE A 50 -1.81 -0.98 10.74
N GLY A 51 -1.35 -2.22 10.83
CA GLY A 51 -2.11 -3.44 10.59
C GLY A 51 -1.48 -4.26 9.46
N GLN A 52 -1.37 -5.58 9.66
CA GLN A 52 -0.74 -6.47 8.69
C GLN A 52 -1.51 -6.46 7.36
N GLY A 53 -0.80 -6.22 6.27
CA GLY A 53 -1.37 -6.10 4.92
C GLY A 53 -1.94 -4.72 4.57
N ALA A 54 -1.86 -3.73 5.48
CA ALA A 54 -2.17 -2.35 5.15
C ALA A 54 -1.21 -1.81 4.09
N HIS A 55 -1.74 -1.19 3.03
CA HIS A 55 -0.94 -0.65 1.93
C HIS A 55 -1.67 0.48 1.20
N VAL A 56 -0.91 1.24 0.41
CA VAL A 56 -1.47 2.15 -0.60
C VAL A 56 -0.92 1.75 -1.96
N ALA A 57 -1.78 1.82 -2.99
CA ALA A 57 -1.48 1.45 -4.36
C ALA A 57 -1.15 -0.04 -4.55
N LEU A 58 0.07 -0.49 -4.25
CA LEU A 58 0.48 -1.89 -4.46
C LEU A 58 0.81 -2.59 -3.13
N PRO A 59 0.24 -3.77 -2.84
CA PRO A 59 0.48 -4.48 -1.58
C PRO A 59 1.92 -4.92 -1.40
N LYS A 60 2.65 -5.19 -2.49
CA LYS A 60 4.05 -5.64 -2.41
C LYS A 60 5.05 -4.54 -2.08
N ALA A 61 4.68 -3.27 -2.21
CA ALA A 61 5.61 -2.15 -2.04
C ALA A 61 5.77 -1.80 -0.55
N ILE A 62 6.89 -2.23 0.04
CA ILE A 62 7.26 -1.90 1.42
C ILE A 62 8.64 -1.24 1.47
N ASN A 63 8.98 -0.60 2.59
CA ASN A 63 10.29 0.02 2.74
C ASN A 63 11.39 -1.04 2.81
N GLY A 64 12.35 -0.94 1.89
CA GLY A 64 13.54 -1.78 1.80
C GLY A 64 13.36 -3.10 1.05
N ALA A 65 12.14 -3.46 0.62
CA ALA A 65 11.90 -4.70 -0.11
C ALA A 65 10.60 -4.68 -0.94
N GLU A 66 10.47 -5.65 -1.85
CA GLU A 66 9.18 -6.08 -2.36
C GLU A 66 8.75 -7.37 -1.65
N LEU A 67 7.48 -7.51 -1.26
CA LEU A 67 6.96 -8.75 -0.66
C LEU A 67 7.04 -9.97 -1.59
N SER A 68 7.17 -9.75 -2.90
CA SER A 68 7.42 -10.80 -3.89
C SER A 68 8.82 -11.41 -3.78
N THR A 69 9.74 -10.77 -3.04
CA THR A 69 11.08 -11.28 -2.79
C THR A 69 11.06 -12.36 -1.72
N ALA A 70 11.72 -13.48 -1.99
CA ALA A 70 11.74 -14.63 -1.10
C ALA A 70 12.31 -14.28 0.30
N GLY A 71 11.62 -14.74 1.35
CA GLY A 71 12.04 -14.53 2.74
C GLY A 71 11.62 -13.20 3.36
N ILE A 72 10.91 -12.34 2.63
CA ILE A 72 10.34 -11.10 3.17
C ILE A 72 9.03 -11.42 3.88
N ALA A 73 8.96 -11.13 5.18
CA ALA A 73 7.74 -11.27 5.97
C ALA A 73 6.82 -10.06 5.75
N VAL A 74 5.51 -10.29 5.75
CA VAL A 74 4.53 -9.19 5.74
C VAL A 74 4.64 -8.43 7.07
N PRO A 75 4.98 -7.13 7.04
CA PRO A 75 5.17 -6.35 8.26
C PRO A 75 3.83 -6.02 8.93
N ASN A 76 3.88 -5.66 10.21
CA ASN A 76 2.70 -5.19 10.95
C ASN A 76 2.34 -3.73 10.65
N ASP A 77 3.27 -2.98 10.05
CA ASP A 77 3.07 -1.61 9.62
C ASP A 77 4.02 -1.27 8.45
N VAL A 78 3.65 -0.24 7.68
CA VAL A 78 4.46 0.33 6.60
C VAL A 78 4.49 1.84 6.74
N THR A 79 5.58 2.49 6.34
CA THR A 79 5.70 3.96 6.43
C THR A 79 6.18 4.55 5.11
N TYR A 80 5.30 5.26 4.42
CA TYR A 80 5.59 5.88 3.13
C TYR A 80 6.02 7.33 3.31
N GLN A 81 6.93 7.79 2.45
CA GLN A 81 7.27 9.20 2.37
C GLN A 81 6.19 9.94 1.59
N VAL A 82 5.75 11.09 2.12
CA VAL A 82 4.78 11.96 1.46
C VAL A 82 5.57 13.11 0.83
N ALA A 83 5.77 13.03 -0.49
CA ALA A 83 6.53 14.01 -1.24
C ALA A 83 5.74 15.29 -1.50
N SER A 84 4.43 15.18 -1.68
CA SER A 84 3.54 16.32 -1.77
C SER A 84 2.13 15.97 -1.29
N LEU A 85 1.46 16.96 -0.71
CA LEU A 85 0.04 16.91 -0.39
C LEU A 85 -0.57 18.26 -0.73
N THR A 86 -1.49 18.28 -1.68
CA THR A 86 -2.13 19.51 -2.18
C THR A 86 -3.62 19.32 -2.32
N GLU A 87 -4.35 20.42 -2.24
CA GLU A 87 -5.78 20.47 -2.54
C GLU A 87 -6.03 21.64 -3.48
N THR A 88 -6.78 21.40 -4.56
CA THR A 88 -7.16 22.45 -5.50
C THR A 88 -8.56 22.18 -6.00
N ASN A 89 -9.46 23.15 -5.83
CA ASN A 89 -10.88 23.02 -6.18
C ASN A 89 -11.55 21.78 -5.56
N GLY A 90 -11.23 21.47 -4.30
CA GLY A 90 -11.74 20.30 -3.57
C GLY A 90 -11.10 18.96 -3.96
N VAL A 91 -10.24 18.93 -4.97
CA VAL A 91 -9.52 17.71 -5.39
C VAL A 91 -8.20 17.61 -4.63
N LYS A 92 -8.07 16.56 -3.82
CA LYS A 92 -6.86 16.24 -3.05
C LYS A 92 -5.90 15.45 -3.91
N ARG A 93 -4.62 15.77 -3.82
CA ARG A 93 -3.53 15.07 -4.51
C ARG A 93 -2.42 14.77 -3.51
N MET A 94 -2.02 13.50 -3.46
CA MET A 94 -0.91 13.05 -2.64
C MET A 94 0.11 12.33 -3.52
N GLU A 95 1.38 12.65 -3.34
CA GLU A 95 2.47 11.90 -3.94
C GLU A 95 3.19 11.11 -2.83
N LEU A 96 3.20 9.79 -2.97
CA LEU A 96 3.89 8.88 -2.08
C LEU A 96 5.14 8.34 -2.75
N HIS A 97 6.25 8.32 -2.00
CA HIS A 97 7.51 7.68 -2.40
C HIS A 97 7.77 6.50 -1.47
N ILE A 98 8.06 5.35 -2.07
CA ILE A 98 8.39 4.10 -1.38
C ILE A 98 9.72 3.61 -1.92
N GLU A 99 10.74 3.53 -1.06
CA GLU A 99 12.01 2.91 -1.43
C GLU A 99 11.90 1.40 -1.23
N VAL A 100 11.69 0.64 -2.30
CA VAL A 100 11.48 -0.83 -2.26
C VAL A 100 12.80 -1.62 -2.30
N GLY A 101 13.93 -0.91 -2.24
CA GLY A 101 15.27 -1.46 -2.24
C GLY A 101 16.28 -0.30 -2.38
N PRO A 102 17.57 -0.52 -2.09
CA PRO A 102 18.55 0.57 -2.09
C PRO A 102 18.56 1.37 -3.41
N GLY A 103 18.11 2.63 -3.36
CA GLY A 103 18.03 3.51 -4.53
C GLY A 103 16.91 3.18 -5.53
N ILE A 104 16.04 2.21 -5.23
CA ILE A 104 14.89 1.83 -6.06
C ILE A 104 13.63 2.46 -5.47
N TRP A 105 13.15 3.51 -6.13
CA TRP A 105 12.01 4.30 -5.68
C TRP A 105 10.79 4.06 -6.56
N TRP A 106 9.69 3.70 -5.93
CA TRP A 106 8.37 3.66 -6.57
C TRP A 106 7.56 4.86 -6.09
N SER A 107 7.01 5.60 -7.04
CA SER A 107 6.25 6.82 -6.79
C SER A 107 4.82 6.65 -7.23
N PHE A 108 3.88 6.96 -6.33
CA PHE A 108 2.44 6.86 -6.58
C PHE A 108 1.81 8.23 -6.42
N LYS A 109 1.00 8.62 -7.41
CA LYS A 109 0.18 9.83 -7.35
C LYS A 109 -1.28 9.44 -7.13
N LEU A 110 -1.79 9.78 -5.97
CA LEU A 110 -3.18 9.56 -5.57
C LEU A 110 -3.97 10.84 -5.83
N ILE A 111 -5.17 10.70 -6.37
CA ILE A 111 -6.08 11.81 -6.64
C ILE A 111 -7.43 11.37 -6.07
N SER A 112 -8.03 12.21 -5.23
CA SER A 112 -9.39 11.93 -4.74
C SER A 112 -10.40 11.98 -5.87
N GLU A 113 -11.42 11.14 -5.78
CA GLU A 113 -12.61 11.20 -6.65
C GLU A 113 -13.39 12.51 -6.48
#